data_AF-A0AAN6K9Z6-F1
#
_entry.id   AF-A0AAN6K9Z6-F1
#
_cell.length_a   1.000
_cell.length_b   1.000
_cell.length_c   1.000
_cell.angle_alpha   90.00
_cell.angle_beta   90.00
_cell.angle_gamma   90.00
#
_symmetry.space_group_name_H-M   'P 1'
#
loop_
_entity.id
_entity.type
_entity.pdbx_description
1 polymer ?
#
loop_
_entity_poly.entity_id
_entity_poly.type
_entity_poly.pdbx_seq_one_letter_code
_entity_poly.pdbx_strand_id
1 'polypeptide(L)'
;MWALHDLAQRDAWSAEATEKAMKWANVIGLLLETEEHGGGKTRRAGDARRRPEVIGVFLELAAVQAYKHQGGKDVGGKVKMYTERLLACIGDQAQPPSHAPATSGPQAEMLNGVPIYHGLLLAEKVLGPDLPHPTQAKRIRADYEAGLTILAQAIEAQKPREGTYGAGALRCWRDCLRD
;
A
#
# COMPACT_ATOMS: atom_id res chain seq x y z
N MET A 1 -4.63 6.45 -7.03
CA MET A 1 -4.03 5.85 -5.82
C MET A 1 -2.52 6.02 -5.77
N TRP A 2 -1.76 5.55 -6.77
CA TRP A 2 -0.29 5.70 -6.84
C TRP A 2 0.25 7.10 -6.51
N ALA A 3 -0.38 8.15 -7.04
CA ALA A 3 0.06 9.54 -6.79
C ALA A 3 0.04 9.95 -5.30
N LEU A 4 -0.77 9.31 -4.45
CA LEU A 4 -0.82 9.59 -3.01
C LEU A 4 0.42 9.03 -2.30
N HIS A 5 0.79 7.78 -2.64
CA HIS A 5 2.00 7.14 -2.18
C HIS A 5 3.23 7.96 -2.61
N ASP A 6 3.33 8.26 -3.92
CA ASP A 6 4.46 9.00 -4.49
C ASP A 6 4.58 10.41 -3.90
N LEU A 7 3.46 11.09 -3.60
CA LEU A 7 3.47 12.39 -2.91
C LEU A 7 4.13 12.32 -1.53
N ALA A 8 3.78 11.31 -0.72
CA ALA A 8 4.33 11.17 0.62
C ALA A 8 5.78 10.67 0.59
N GLN A 9 6.09 9.71 -0.28
CA GLN A 9 7.41 9.10 -0.37
C GLN A 9 8.46 10.05 -0.94
N ARG A 10 8.14 10.90 -1.92
CA ARG A 10 9.08 11.87 -2.50
C ARG A 10 9.65 12.85 -1.48
N ASP A 11 8.89 13.15 -0.44
CA ASP A 11 9.32 13.99 0.67
C ASP A 11 9.73 13.15 1.89
N ALA A 12 10.29 11.96 1.63
CA ALA A 12 10.78 11.01 2.62
C ALA A 12 9.78 10.71 3.75
N TRP A 13 8.48 10.69 3.45
CA TRP A 13 7.40 10.52 4.42
C TRP A 13 7.38 11.62 5.50
N SER A 14 7.62 12.88 5.13
CA SER A 14 7.51 14.02 6.06
C SER A 14 6.10 14.12 6.67
N ALA A 15 5.97 14.79 7.81
CA ALA A 15 4.66 14.98 8.47
C ALA A 15 3.68 15.69 7.53
N GLU A 16 4.15 16.74 6.87
CA GLU A 16 3.34 17.60 6.01
C GLU A 16 2.91 16.88 4.72
N ALA A 17 3.82 16.16 4.06
CA ALA A 17 3.49 15.38 2.87
C ALA A 17 2.57 14.19 3.19
N THR A 18 2.81 13.50 4.30
CA THR A 18 1.96 12.39 4.75
C THR A 18 0.56 12.86 5.11
N GLU A 19 0.44 13.99 5.83
CA GLU A 19 -0.86 14.58 6.15
C GLU A 19 -1.60 15.03 4.89
N LYS A 20 -0.90 15.66 3.94
CA LYS A 20 -1.49 16.06 2.66
C LYS A 20 -1.98 14.86 1.85
N ALA A 21 -1.18 13.79 1.76
CA ALA A 21 -1.58 12.55 1.12
C ALA A 21 -2.80 11.92 1.81
N MET A 22 -2.84 11.93 3.14
CA MET A 22 -3.99 11.46 3.93
C MET A 22 -5.25 12.30 3.71
N LYS A 23 -5.14 13.63 3.61
CA LYS A 23 -6.28 14.51 3.28
C LYS A 23 -6.88 14.12 1.92
N TRP A 24 -6.04 13.96 0.90
CA TRP A 24 -6.49 13.50 -0.42
C TRP A 24 -7.04 12.07 -0.41
N ALA A 25 -6.44 11.18 0.38
CA ALA A 25 -6.93 9.82 0.57
C ALA A 25 -8.36 9.80 1.15
N ASN A 26 -8.64 10.65 2.16
CA ASN A 26 -9.98 10.79 2.72
C ASN A 26 -10.98 11.37 1.70
N VAL A 27 -10.56 12.37 0.91
CA VAL A 27 -11.41 12.92 -0.16
C VAL A 27 -11.74 11.84 -1.18
N ILE A 28 -10.76 11.07 -1.63
CA ILE A 28 -10.98 9.95 -2.56
C ILE A 28 -11.89 8.89 -1.93
N GLY A 29 -11.69 8.56 -0.66
CA GLY A 29 -12.56 7.66 0.09
C GLY A 29 -14.02 8.12 0.07
N LEU A 30 -14.26 9.41 0.35
CA LEU A 30 -15.59 10.02 0.31
C LEU A 30 -16.18 10.00 -1.11
N LEU A 31 -15.39 10.32 -2.13
CA LEU A 31 -15.83 10.29 -3.53
C LEU A 31 -16.20 8.86 -3.94
N LEU A 32 -15.42 7.85 -3.57
CA LEU A 32 -15.74 6.45 -3.85
C LEU A 32 -17.03 5.97 -3.15
N GLU A 33 -17.50 6.69 -2.14
CA GLU A 33 -18.78 6.46 -1.48
C GLU A 33 -19.97 7.16 -2.17
N THR A 34 -19.74 8.08 -3.09
CA THR A 34 -20.81 8.70 -3.88
C THR A 34 -21.29 7.75 -4.99
N GLU A 35 -22.52 7.99 -5.46
CA GLU A 35 -23.07 7.22 -6.59
C GLU A 35 -22.35 7.53 -7.91
N GLU A 36 -21.87 8.76 -8.07
CA GLU A 36 -21.23 9.26 -9.29
C GLU A 36 -19.83 8.67 -9.56
N HIS A 37 -19.09 8.29 -8.51
CA HIS A 37 -17.69 7.83 -8.64
C HIS A 37 -17.44 6.39 -8.18
N GLY A 38 -18.42 5.74 -7.54
CA GLY A 38 -18.28 4.35 -7.10
C GLY A 38 -19.58 3.58 -7.31
N GLY A 39 -20.51 3.74 -6.38
CA GLY A 39 -21.79 3.01 -6.40
C GLY A 39 -22.70 3.30 -5.21
N GLY A 40 -22.46 4.42 -4.52
CA GLY A 40 -23.21 4.78 -3.32
C GLY A 40 -22.96 3.83 -2.15
N LYS A 41 -24.01 3.60 -1.36
CA LYS A 41 -24.00 2.71 -0.18
C LYS A 41 -23.87 1.21 -0.52
N THR A 42 -24.06 0.83 -1.79
CA THR A 42 -24.09 -0.58 -2.20
C THR A 42 -22.76 -0.99 -2.81
N ARG A 43 -22.10 -2.00 -2.23
CA ARG A 43 -20.84 -2.53 -2.77
C ARG A 43 -21.14 -3.55 -3.87
N ARG A 44 -20.81 -3.21 -5.12
CA ARG A 44 -21.02 -4.08 -6.30
C ARG A 44 -19.78 -4.95 -6.58
N ALA A 45 -19.95 -5.96 -7.43
CA ALA A 45 -18.79 -6.66 -8.01
C ALA A 45 -17.95 -5.66 -8.82
N GLY A 46 -16.63 -5.64 -8.60
CA GLY A 46 -15.72 -4.66 -9.21
C GLY A 46 -15.63 -3.30 -8.51
N ASP A 47 -16.23 -3.13 -7.32
CA ASP A 47 -16.13 -1.89 -6.54
C ASP A 47 -14.67 -1.59 -6.15
N ALA A 48 -14.18 -0.40 -6.55
CA ALA A 48 -12.81 0.03 -6.30
C ALA A 48 -12.43 0.04 -4.80
N ARG A 49 -13.41 0.21 -3.90
CA ARG A 49 -13.19 0.15 -2.44
C ARG A 49 -12.87 -1.25 -1.93
N ARG A 50 -13.12 -2.29 -2.74
CA ARG A 50 -12.81 -3.69 -2.47
C ARG A 50 -11.60 -4.18 -3.25
N ARG A 51 -10.78 -3.27 -3.79
CA ARG A 51 -9.53 -3.63 -4.45
C ARG A 51 -8.39 -3.62 -3.42
N PRO A 52 -7.61 -4.69 -3.28
CA PRO A 52 -6.46 -4.73 -2.38
C PRO A 52 -5.50 -3.56 -2.60
N GLU A 53 -5.25 -3.19 -3.86
CA GLU A 53 -4.34 -2.08 -4.20
C GLU A 53 -4.82 -0.72 -3.64
N VAL A 54 -6.14 -0.52 -3.54
CA VAL A 54 -6.72 0.73 -3.01
C VAL A 54 -6.63 0.74 -1.49
N ILE A 55 -7.02 -0.37 -0.85
CA ILE A 55 -6.97 -0.52 0.60
C ILE A 55 -5.52 -0.48 1.11
N GLY A 56 -4.59 -1.09 0.37
CA GLY A 56 -3.16 -1.09 0.67
C GLY A 56 -2.58 0.31 0.78
N VAL A 57 -2.91 1.21 -0.16
CA VAL A 57 -2.47 2.62 -0.08
C VAL A 57 -3.06 3.35 1.13
N PHE A 58 -4.34 3.11 1.46
CA PHE A 58 -4.93 3.71 2.66
C PHE A 58 -4.31 3.18 3.95
N LEU A 59 -4.04 1.87 4.01
CA LEU A 59 -3.34 1.25 5.13
C LEU A 59 -1.93 1.82 5.28
N GLU A 60 -1.18 1.88 4.18
CA GLU A 60 0.18 2.41 4.16
C GLU A 60 0.25 3.83 4.71
N LEU A 61 -0.57 4.76 4.18
CA LEU A 61 -0.54 6.15 4.63
C LEU A 61 -0.95 6.29 6.10
N ALA A 62 -1.96 5.53 6.55
CA ALA A 62 -2.37 5.51 7.94
C ALA A 62 -1.28 4.93 8.85
N ALA A 63 -0.62 3.86 8.41
CA ALA A 63 0.42 3.19 9.17
C ALA A 63 1.71 4.03 9.24
N VAL A 64 2.10 4.71 8.15
CA VAL A 64 3.21 5.67 8.15
C VAL A 64 2.92 6.83 9.11
N GLN A 65 1.69 7.38 9.08
CA GLN A 65 1.29 8.45 9.99
C GLN A 65 1.39 7.99 11.45
N ALA A 66 0.87 6.81 11.76
CA ALA A 66 0.92 6.24 13.10
C ALA A 66 2.36 5.96 13.56
N TYR A 67 3.15 5.31 12.70
CA TYR A 67 4.52 4.90 12.99
C TYR A 67 5.45 6.09 13.20
N LYS A 68 5.48 7.02 12.24
CA LYS A 68 6.47 8.10 12.20
C LYS A 68 6.04 9.35 12.96
N HIS A 69 4.74 9.66 12.97
CA HIS A 69 4.24 10.97 13.43
C HIS A 69 3.35 10.89 14.67
N GLN A 70 2.95 9.70 15.11
CA GLN A 70 2.09 9.51 16.30
C GLN A 70 2.74 8.60 17.36
N GLY A 71 4.06 8.45 17.31
CA GLY A 71 4.83 7.69 18.30
C GLY A 71 4.51 6.19 18.29
N GLY A 72 4.17 5.62 17.13
CA GLY A 72 3.90 4.19 16.97
C GLY A 72 2.53 3.74 17.47
N LYS A 73 1.55 4.65 17.55
CA LYS A 73 0.19 4.34 18.06
C LYS A 73 -0.87 4.57 16.98
N ASP A 74 -1.86 3.68 16.92
CA ASP A 74 -3.01 3.82 16.00
C ASP A 74 -4.04 4.83 16.55
N VAL A 75 -3.74 6.13 16.39
CA VAL A 75 -4.65 7.19 16.83
C VAL A 75 -5.88 7.23 15.92
N GLY A 76 -7.03 6.83 16.47
CA GLY A 76 -8.31 6.79 15.75
C GLY A 76 -8.63 5.45 15.09
N GLY A 77 -7.85 4.39 15.35
CA GLY A 77 -8.19 3.01 14.96
C GLY A 77 -8.14 2.74 13.44
N LYS A 78 -7.52 3.64 12.66
CA LYS A 78 -7.52 3.56 11.20
C LYS A 78 -6.61 2.45 10.71
N VAL A 79 -5.46 2.25 11.34
CA VAL A 79 -4.51 1.20 10.96
C VAL A 79 -5.16 -0.16 11.16
N LYS A 80 -5.81 -0.38 12.31
CA LYS A 80 -6.55 -1.60 12.59
C LYS A 80 -7.69 -1.82 11.59
N MET A 81 -8.52 -0.80 11.37
CA MET A 81 -9.65 -0.88 10.42
C MET A 81 -9.20 -1.22 9.00
N TYR A 82 -8.17 -0.56 8.46
CA TYR A 82 -7.69 -0.84 7.11
C TYR A 82 -7.00 -2.20 7.03
N THR A 83 -6.33 -2.64 8.08
CA THR A 83 -5.75 -4.00 8.15
C THR A 83 -6.85 -5.05 8.07
N GLU A 84 -7.91 -4.96 8.88
CA GLU A 84 -9.07 -5.88 8.81
C GLU A 84 -9.68 -5.91 7.42
N ARG A 85 -9.90 -4.74 6.81
CA ARG A 85 -10.45 -4.63 5.46
C ARG A 85 -9.54 -5.26 4.41
N LEU A 86 -8.24 -5.08 4.51
CA LEU A 86 -7.26 -5.63 3.57
C LEU A 86 -7.23 -7.16 3.65
N LEU A 87 -7.16 -7.70 4.86
CA LEU A 87 -7.12 -9.15 5.08
C LEU A 87 -8.41 -9.84 4.64
N ALA A 88 -9.57 -9.23 4.93
CA ALA A 88 -10.87 -9.71 4.45
C ALA A 88 -10.99 -9.61 2.91
N CYS A 89 -10.35 -8.63 2.29
CA CYS A 89 -10.37 -8.42 0.85
C CYS A 89 -9.48 -9.41 0.10
N ILE A 90 -8.27 -9.65 0.60
CA ILE A 90 -7.30 -10.58 -0.01
C ILE A 90 -7.72 -12.04 0.26
N GLY A 91 -8.28 -12.32 1.44
CA GLY A 91 -8.65 -13.67 1.84
C GLY A 91 -7.46 -14.62 1.91
N ASP A 92 -7.70 -15.90 1.65
CA ASP A 92 -6.67 -16.95 1.64
C ASP A 92 -5.96 -17.12 0.29
N GLN A 93 -6.46 -16.46 -0.77
CA GLN A 93 -5.95 -16.57 -2.13
C GLN A 93 -5.03 -15.39 -2.48
N ALA A 94 -4.25 -14.91 -1.51
CA ALA A 94 -3.28 -13.85 -1.73
C ALA A 94 -2.33 -14.25 -2.87
N GLN A 95 -2.40 -13.54 -4.00
CA GLN A 95 -1.42 -13.70 -5.06
C GLN A 95 -0.43 -12.54 -4.95
N PRO A 96 0.80 -12.81 -4.47
CA PRO A 96 1.85 -11.83 -4.56
C PRO A 96 2.15 -11.54 -6.04
N PRO A 97 2.86 -10.45 -6.34
CA PRO A 97 3.26 -10.16 -7.70
C PRO A 97 4.00 -11.35 -8.34
N SER A 98 3.49 -11.85 -9.46
CA SER A 98 3.94 -13.12 -10.08
C SER A 98 4.28 -13.01 -11.57
N HIS A 99 3.92 -11.90 -12.21
CA HIS A 99 4.23 -11.66 -13.61
C HIS A 99 5.61 -11.04 -13.78
N ALA A 100 6.31 -11.40 -14.86
CA ALA A 100 7.57 -10.75 -15.20
C ALA A 100 7.38 -9.23 -15.37
N PRO A 101 8.36 -8.41 -14.94
CA PRO A 101 8.28 -6.97 -15.08
C PRO A 101 8.15 -6.55 -16.55
N ALA A 102 7.38 -5.49 -16.79
CA ALA A 102 7.17 -4.98 -18.13
C ALA A 102 8.50 -4.45 -18.69
N THR A 103 8.79 -4.69 -19.97
CA THR A 103 9.98 -4.13 -20.64
C THR A 103 9.86 -2.63 -20.91
N SER A 104 8.62 -2.12 -20.97
CA SER A 104 8.31 -0.71 -21.13
C SER A 104 6.99 -0.36 -20.44
N GLY A 105 6.84 0.89 -20.00
CA GLY A 105 5.61 1.36 -19.35
C GLY A 105 5.57 1.10 -17.83
N PRO A 106 4.42 1.35 -17.19
CA PRO A 106 4.27 1.24 -15.74
C PRO A 106 4.49 -0.18 -15.21
N GLN A 107 5.26 -0.30 -14.12
CA GLN A 107 5.47 -1.56 -13.40
C GLN A 107 4.31 -1.83 -12.42
N ALA A 108 3.11 -2.05 -12.97
CA ALA A 108 1.85 -2.08 -12.20
C ALA A 108 1.89 -3.04 -11.00
N GLU A 109 2.44 -4.23 -11.20
CA GLU A 109 2.63 -5.26 -10.15
C GLU A 109 3.39 -4.72 -8.94
N MET A 110 4.50 -4.02 -9.18
CA MET A 110 5.32 -3.43 -8.12
C MET A 110 4.60 -2.22 -7.48
N LEU A 111 4.07 -1.31 -8.30
CA LEU A 111 3.40 -0.10 -7.82
C LEU A 111 2.14 -0.40 -6.98
N ASN A 112 1.47 -1.53 -7.25
CA ASN A 112 0.30 -1.98 -6.51
C ASN A 112 0.66 -2.85 -5.30
N GLY A 113 1.71 -3.67 -5.40
CA GLY A 113 2.13 -4.58 -4.34
C GLY A 113 2.86 -3.88 -3.20
N VAL A 114 3.68 -2.87 -3.48
CA VAL A 114 4.48 -2.18 -2.44
C VAL A 114 3.60 -1.59 -1.32
N PRO A 115 2.51 -0.86 -1.58
CA PRO A 115 1.66 -0.33 -0.51
C PRO A 115 1.02 -1.41 0.37
N ILE A 116 0.69 -2.58 -0.20
CA ILE A 116 0.14 -3.72 0.56
C ILE A 116 1.20 -4.25 1.53
N TYR A 117 2.40 -4.53 1.03
CA TYR A 117 3.52 -4.97 1.86
C TYR A 117 3.87 -3.95 2.95
N HIS A 118 4.09 -2.70 2.55
CA HIS A 118 4.59 -1.65 3.44
C HIS A 118 3.55 -1.29 4.50
N GLY A 119 2.27 -1.22 4.11
CA GLY A 119 1.17 -1.03 5.05
C GLY A 119 1.08 -2.15 6.09
N LEU A 120 1.18 -3.42 5.68
CA LEU A 120 1.15 -4.55 6.62
C LEU A 120 2.39 -4.59 7.54
N LEU A 121 3.58 -4.29 6.99
CA LEU A 121 4.81 -4.19 7.77
C LEU A 121 4.69 -3.17 8.91
N LEU A 122 4.23 -1.96 8.59
CA LEU A 122 4.08 -0.90 9.57
C LEU A 122 2.88 -1.16 10.52
N ALA A 123 1.80 -1.75 10.03
CA ALA A 123 0.67 -2.14 10.86
C ALA A 123 1.09 -3.15 11.94
N GLU A 124 1.99 -4.08 11.62
CA GLU A 124 2.58 -5.00 12.59
C GLU A 124 3.30 -4.26 13.73
N LYS A 125 4.10 -3.24 13.38
CA LYS A 125 4.85 -2.42 14.35
C LYS A 125 3.94 -1.56 15.21
N VAL A 126 2.91 -0.97 14.62
CA VAL A 126 1.99 -0.04 15.29
C VAL A 126 0.99 -0.77 16.19
N LEU A 127 0.44 -1.90 15.72
CA LEU A 127 -0.63 -2.62 16.42
C LEU A 127 -0.10 -3.69 17.37
N GLY A 128 1.06 -4.29 17.06
CA GLY A 128 1.66 -5.34 17.89
C GLY A 128 0.64 -6.44 18.27
N PRO A 129 0.30 -6.62 19.56
CA PRO A 129 -0.69 -7.60 20.00
C PRO A 129 -2.10 -7.40 19.43
N ASP A 130 -2.47 -6.17 19.08
CA ASP A 130 -3.80 -5.83 18.56
C ASP A 130 -3.95 -6.04 17.04
N LEU A 131 -2.91 -6.58 16.39
CA LEU A 131 -2.90 -6.86 14.97
C LEU A 131 -4.02 -7.85 14.59
N PRO A 132 -4.93 -7.47 13.67
CA PRO A 132 -5.98 -8.35 13.18
C PRO A 132 -5.42 -9.58 12.45
N HIS A 133 -5.97 -10.76 12.74
CA HIS A 133 -5.61 -12.04 12.12
C HIS A 133 -4.09 -12.20 11.92
N PRO A 134 -3.28 -12.19 13.00
CA PRO A 134 -1.84 -11.99 12.93
C PRO A 134 -1.12 -13.05 12.09
N THR A 135 -1.56 -14.30 12.12
CA THR A 135 -1.00 -15.37 11.27
C THR A 135 -1.21 -15.08 9.79
N GLN A 136 -2.41 -14.65 9.40
CA GLN A 136 -2.73 -14.32 8.01
C GLN A 136 -1.96 -13.07 7.55
N ALA A 137 -1.92 -12.03 8.40
CA ALA A 137 -1.22 -10.79 8.11
C ALA A 137 0.28 -11.02 7.86
N LYS A 138 0.93 -11.81 8.72
CA LYS A 138 2.35 -12.17 8.60
C LYS A 138 2.63 -12.98 7.35
N ARG A 139 1.77 -13.96 7.03
CA ARG A 139 1.88 -14.77 5.80
C ARG A 139 1.82 -13.88 4.57
N ILE A 140 0.76 -13.08 4.44
CA ILE A 140 0.56 -12.18 3.29
C ILE A 140 1.75 -11.21 3.16
N ARG A 141 2.18 -10.60 4.27
CA ARG A 141 3.35 -9.70 4.28
C ARG A 141 4.59 -10.39 3.73
N ALA A 142 4.88 -11.61 4.18
CA ALA A 142 6.05 -12.38 3.74
C ALA A 142 5.95 -12.78 2.25
N ASP A 143 4.77 -13.21 1.79
CA ASP A 143 4.54 -13.58 0.40
C ASP A 143 4.74 -12.37 -0.54
N TYR A 144 4.20 -11.20 -0.16
CA TYR A 144 4.40 -9.97 -0.92
C TYR A 144 5.86 -9.49 -0.87
N GLU A 145 6.54 -9.61 0.28
CA GLU A 145 7.97 -9.27 0.40
C GLU A 145 8.82 -10.12 -0.56
N ALA A 146 8.59 -11.43 -0.60
CA ALA A 146 9.30 -12.34 -1.49
C ALA A 146 9.03 -12.01 -2.96
N GLY A 147 7.76 -11.84 -3.35
CA GLY A 147 7.38 -11.50 -4.73
C GLY A 147 7.96 -10.15 -5.18
N LEU A 148 7.86 -9.12 -4.34
CA LEU A 148 8.41 -7.79 -4.62
C LEU A 148 9.93 -7.79 -4.69
N THR A 149 10.61 -8.61 -3.88
CA THR A 149 12.07 -8.76 -3.95
C THR A 149 12.49 -9.36 -5.29
N ILE A 150 11.81 -10.42 -5.74
CA ILE A 150 12.08 -11.04 -7.05
C ILE A 150 11.83 -10.04 -8.18
N LEU A 151 10.72 -9.30 -8.13
CA LEU A 151 10.43 -8.26 -9.12
C LEU A 151 11.47 -7.14 -9.13
N ALA A 152 11.89 -6.68 -7.96
CA ALA A 152 12.91 -5.64 -7.84
C ALA A 152 14.22 -6.11 -8.51
N GLN A 153 14.67 -7.34 -8.24
CA GLN A 153 15.85 -7.91 -8.87
C GLN A 153 15.70 -8.02 -10.39
N ALA A 154 14.53 -8.46 -10.87
CA ALA A 154 14.25 -8.56 -12.30
C ALA A 154 14.23 -7.19 -13.00
N ILE A 155 13.70 -6.14 -12.35
CA ILE A 155 13.74 -4.78 -12.88
C ILE A 155 15.16 -4.21 -12.82
N GLU A 156 15.92 -4.45 -11.74
CA GLU A 156 17.32 -4.05 -11.65
C GLU A 156 18.18 -4.65 -12.75
N ALA A 157 17.95 -5.92 -13.11
CA ALA A 157 18.64 -6.59 -14.21
C ALA A 157 18.41 -5.92 -15.57
N GLN A 158 17.29 -5.21 -15.75
CA GLN A 158 17.01 -4.42 -16.95
C GLN A 158 17.80 -3.10 -17.01
N LYS A 159 18.50 -2.73 -15.92
CA LYS A 159 19.28 -1.49 -15.79
C LYS A 159 18.49 -0.24 -16.22
N PRO A 160 17.32 0.01 -15.62
CA PRO A 160 16.47 1.13 -16.01
C PRO A 160 17.20 2.46 -15.80
N ARG A 161 17.07 3.36 -16.77
CA ARG A 161 17.60 4.73 -16.64
C ARG A 161 16.77 5.53 -15.65
N GLU A 162 17.40 6.53 -15.02
CA GLU A 162 16.70 7.48 -14.16
C GLU A 162 15.54 8.16 -14.92
N GLY A 163 14.45 8.45 -14.22
CA GLY A 163 13.23 9.02 -14.81
C GLY A 163 12.33 8.01 -15.53
N THR A 164 12.75 6.75 -15.70
CA THR A 164 11.89 5.69 -16.27
C THR A 164 10.94 5.09 -15.24
N TYR A 165 9.88 4.43 -15.70
CA TYR A 165 8.96 3.67 -14.84
C TYR A 165 9.67 2.58 -14.03
N GLY A 166 10.67 1.90 -14.61
CA GLY A 166 11.47 0.90 -13.90
C GLY A 166 12.24 1.52 -12.73
N ALA A 167 12.91 2.65 -12.95
CA ALA A 167 13.62 3.37 -11.88
C ALA A 167 12.66 3.89 -10.80
N GLY A 168 11.47 4.38 -11.19
CA GLY A 168 10.43 4.79 -10.24
C GLY A 168 9.91 3.64 -9.37
N ALA A 169 9.71 2.46 -9.95
CA ALA A 169 9.28 1.26 -9.22
C ALA A 169 10.36 0.76 -8.24
N LEU A 170 11.64 0.79 -8.64
CA LEU A 170 12.74 0.45 -7.73
C LEU A 170 12.86 1.43 -6.57
N ARG A 171 12.72 2.73 -6.84
CA ARG A 171 12.69 3.76 -5.79
C ARG A 171 11.56 3.48 -4.80
N CYS A 172 10.36 3.20 -5.32
CA CYS A 172 9.19 2.86 -4.51
C CYS A 172 9.48 1.77 -3.48
N TRP A 173 10.12 0.69 -3.91
CA TRP A 173 10.50 -0.41 -3.05
C TRP A 173 11.64 -0.08 -2.09
N ARG A 174 12.67 0.64 -2.54
CA ARG A 174 13.83 0.97 -1.70
C ARG A 174 13.45 1.91 -0.56
N ASP A 175 12.57 2.88 -0.83
CA ASP A 175 12.22 3.96 0.10
C ASP A 175 11.07 3.57 1.06
N CYS A 176 10.74 2.29 1.19
CA CYS A 176 9.86 1.79 2.26
C CYS A 176 10.53 1.90 3.63
N LEU A 177 9.76 2.25 4.66
CA LEU A 177 10.22 2.29 6.05
C LEU A 177 10.31 0.87 6.60
N ARG A 178 11.53 0.34 6.77
CA ARG A 178 11.78 -1.03 7.25
C ARG A 178 12.36 -1.10 8.66
N ASP A 179 13.02 -0.04 9.11
CA ASP A 179 13.66 0.09 10.43
C ASP A 179 12.63 0.17 11.55
#